data_AF-A0A3N5P9F6-F1
#
_entry.id   AF-A0A3N5P9F6-F1
#
_cell.length_a   1.000
_cell.length_b   1.000
_cell.length_c   1.000
_cell.angle_alpha   90.00
_cell.angle_beta   90.00
_cell.angle_gamma   90.00
#
_symmetry.space_group_name_H-M   'P 1'
#
loop_
_entity.id
_entity.type
_entity.pdbx_description
1 polymer ?
#
loop_
_entity_poly.entity_id
_entity_poly.type
_entity_poly.pdbx_seq_one_letter_code
_entity_poly.pdbx_strand_id
1 'polypeptide(L)'
;MVQLIPRVVFDAEKMRAEDARLGRDYEYNRMLGTPYVMRRRILLGPSGLPCTPPPWGALVAVELSTARILWQTPLGSFTRPFDVELASRVREEWGSPNLGGPITTAGGLVFIGASIDRWLRAFDVETGRELWRGALPESGKATPMSYQLERGEQYVAIAAGGGDVWGAGDYVVAFRLRRDR
;
A
#
# COMPACT_ATOMS: atom_id res chain seq x y z
N MET A 1 -5.80 -9.65 -10.28
CA MET A 1 -5.87 -11.13 -10.40
C MET A 1 -4.68 -11.71 -9.67
N VAL A 2 -4.90 -12.71 -8.84
CA VAL A 2 -3.86 -13.43 -8.08
C VAL A 2 -3.91 -14.90 -8.50
N GLN A 3 -2.75 -15.50 -8.75
CA GLN A 3 -2.59 -16.90 -9.12
C GLN A 3 -1.49 -17.53 -8.26
N LEU A 4 -1.71 -18.77 -7.81
CA LEU A 4 -0.70 -19.59 -7.16
C LEU A 4 -0.14 -20.58 -8.17
N ILE A 5 1.16 -20.51 -8.42
CA ILE A 5 1.86 -21.36 -9.38
C ILE A 5 2.68 -22.37 -8.59
N PRO A 6 2.49 -23.69 -8.77
CA PRO A 6 3.32 -24.68 -8.11
C PRO A 6 4.80 -24.49 -8.47
N ARG A 7 5.69 -24.50 -7.47
CA ARG A 7 7.13 -24.28 -7.68
C ARG A 7 7.77 -25.27 -8.65
N VAL A 8 7.26 -26.50 -8.68
CA VAL A 8 7.76 -27.58 -9.55
C VAL A 8 7.57 -27.31 -11.04
N VAL A 9 6.66 -26.40 -11.42
CA VAL A 9 6.42 -26.00 -12.81
C VAL A 9 6.76 -24.52 -13.07
N PHE A 10 7.31 -23.82 -12.07
CA PHE A 10 7.59 -22.40 -12.19
C PHE A 10 8.88 -22.16 -12.97
N ASP A 11 8.74 -21.53 -14.14
CA ASP A 11 9.84 -21.03 -14.97
C ASP A 11 9.72 -19.51 -15.06
N ALA A 12 10.57 -18.81 -14.33
CA ALA A 12 10.48 -17.36 -14.18
C ALA A 12 10.74 -16.61 -15.49
N GLU A 13 11.68 -17.08 -16.30
CA GLU A 13 12.06 -16.41 -17.55
C GLU A 13 10.95 -16.58 -18.59
N LYS A 14 10.52 -17.82 -18.80
CA LYS A 14 9.46 -18.15 -19.76
C LYS A 14 8.15 -17.45 -19.41
N MET A 15 7.75 -17.46 -18.14
CA MET A 15 6.49 -16.85 -17.72
C MET A 15 6.53 -15.32 -17.80
N ARG A 16 7.64 -14.66 -17.43
CA ARG A 16 7.78 -13.22 -17.60
C ARG A 16 7.81 -12.80 -19.06
N ALA A 17 8.48 -13.57 -19.92
CA ALA A 17 8.51 -13.30 -21.36
C ALA A 17 7.11 -13.39 -21.98
N GLU A 18 6.34 -14.42 -21.64
CA GLU A 18 4.96 -14.57 -22.10
C GLU A 18 4.05 -13.46 -21.59
N ASP A 19 4.23 -13.03 -20.35
CA ASP A 19 3.46 -11.93 -19.77
C ASP A 19 3.75 -10.60 -20.45
N ALA A 20 5.03 -10.30 -20.67
CA ALA A 20 5.45 -9.13 -21.42
C ALA A 20 4.88 -9.15 -22.85
N ARG A 21 4.91 -10.32 -23.53
CA ARG A 21 4.32 -10.51 -24.87
C ARG A 21 2.81 -10.20 -24.89
N LEU A 22 2.11 -10.52 -23.81
CA LEU A 22 0.67 -10.27 -23.66
C LEU A 22 0.34 -8.88 -23.08
N GLY A 23 1.34 -8.01 -22.87
CA GLY A 23 1.15 -6.70 -22.26
C GLY A 23 0.65 -6.78 -20.81
N ARG A 24 1.07 -7.80 -20.06
CA ARG A 24 0.64 -8.07 -18.69
C ARG A 24 1.75 -7.77 -17.70
N ASP A 25 1.50 -6.84 -16.80
CA ASP A 25 2.39 -6.34 -15.75
C ASP A 25 2.26 -7.18 -14.46
N TYR A 26 2.66 -8.44 -14.53
CA TYR A 26 2.58 -9.33 -13.36
C TYR A 26 3.77 -9.19 -12.41
N GLU A 27 3.46 -8.97 -11.14
CA GLU A 27 4.39 -9.12 -10.02
C GLU A 27 4.46 -10.59 -9.58
N TYR A 28 5.67 -11.09 -9.35
CA TYR A 28 5.94 -12.44 -8.86
C TYR A 28 6.59 -12.39 -7.48
N ASN A 29 6.03 -13.11 -6.51
CA ASN A 29 6.62 -13.23 -5.17
C ASN A 29 6.76 -14.70 -4.79
N ARG A 30 7.95 -15.08 -4.30
CA ARG A 30 8.18 -16.40 -3.72
C ARG A 30 7.51 -16.47 -2.36
N MET A 31 6.66 -17.47 -2.16
CA MET A 31 6.05 -17.73 -0.86
C MET A 31 6.92 -18.74 -0.10
N LEU A 32 7.95 -18.26 0.58
CA LEU A 32 8.84 -19.09 1.39
C LEU A 32 8.02 -19.96 2.36
N GLY A 33 8.42 -21.22 2.53
CA GLY A 33 7.68 -22.19 3.35
C GLY A 33 6.45 -22.86 2.70
N THR A 34 5.97 -22.40 1.54
CA THR A 34 4.80 -23.01 0.83
C THR A 34 5.19 -23.49 -0.56
N PRO A 35 4.61 -24.55 -1.17
CA PRO A 35 5.06 -25.06 -2.48
C PRO A 35 4.71 -24.16 -3.69
N TYR A 36 4.40 -22.88 -3.49
CA TYR A 36 3.91 -21.97 -4.52
C TYR A 36 4.79 -20.72 -4.74
N VAL A 37 4.64 -20.16 -5.93
CA VAL A 37 4.96 -18.77 -6.26
C VAL A 37 3.64 -18.03 -6.48
N MET A 38 3.48 -16.87 -5.87
CA MET A 38 2.34 -16.00 -6.15
C MET A 38 2.67 -15.13 -7.36
N ARG A 39 1.74 -15.07 -8.30
CA ARG A 39 1.72 -14.16 -9.44
C ARG A 39 0.50 -13.26 -9.34
N ARG A 40 0.65 -11.94 -9.38
CA ARG A 40 -0.47 -11.00 -9.29
C ARG A 40 -0.33 -9.78 -10.19
N ARG A 41 -1.46 -9.17 -10.54
CA ARG A 41 -1.54 -7.86 -11.19
C ARG A 41 -2.81 -7.11 -10.80
N ILE A 42 -2.83 -5.80 -11.01
CA ILE A 42 -4.06 -5.00 -10.98
C ILE A 42 -4.88 -5.36 -12.23
N LEU A 43 -6.19 -5.54 -12.07
CA LEU A 43 -7.10 -5.75 -13.20
C LEU A 43 -7.60 -4.40 -13.69
N LEU A 44 -7.13 -4.00 -14.87
CA LEU A 44 -7.52 -2.75 -15.51
C LEU A 44 -8.58 -3.03 -16.57
N GLY A 45 -9.56 -2.14 -16.68
CA GLY A 45 -10.52 -2.11 -17.78
C GLY A 45 -9.96 -1.40 -19.02
N PRO A 46 -10.75 -1.30 -20.11
CA PRO A 46 -10.34 -0.60 -21.33
C PRO A 46 -9.97 0.88 -21.13
N SER A 47 -10.47 1.51 -20.07
CA SER A 47 -10.13 2.89 -19.69
C SER A 47 -8.74 3.05 -19.06
N GLY A 48 -8.03 1.95 -18.78
CA GLY A 48 -6.78 1.96 -18.01
C GLY A 48 -6.96 2.06 -16.50
N LEU A 49 -8.20 2.23 -16.01
CA LEU A 49 -8.51 2.25 -14.56
C LEU A 49 -8.87 0.84 -14.04
N PRO A 50 -8.75 0.58 -12.73
CA PRO A 50 -9.20 -0.68 -12.14
C PRO A 50 -10.65 -1.01 -12.51
N CYS A 51 -10.90 -2.26 -12.89
CA CYS A 51 -12.22 -2.70 -13.38
C CYS A 51 -13.27 -2.90 -12.26
N THR A 52 -12.88 -2.74 -11.00
CA THR A 52 -13.76 -2.85 -9.84
C THR A 52 -14.29 -1.48 -9.43
N PRO A 53 -15.53 -1.39 -8.93
CA PRO A 53 -16.05 -0.14 -8.37
C PRO A 53 -15.13 0.40 -7.26
N PRO A 54 -14.91 1.72 -7.16
CA PRO A 54 -14.20 2.33 -6.05
C PRO A 54 -14.99 2.23 -4.73
N PRO A 55 -14.33 2.37 -3.56
CA PRO A 55 -12.90 2.63 -3.41
C PRO A 55 -12.05 1.40 -3.74
N TRP A 56 -10.94 1.61 -4.44
CA TRP A 56 -9.97 0.58 -4.81
C TRP A 56 -9.07 0.15 -3.63
N GLY A 57 -9.10 0.92 -2.57
CA GLY A 57 -8.53 0.59 -1.28
C GLY A 57 -9.08 1.49 -0.19
N ALA A 58 -9.20 0.94 1.01
CA ALA A 58 -9.75 1.63 2.15
C ALA A 58 -9.10 1.13 3.45
N LEU A 59 -8.96 2.04 4.41
CA LEU A 59 -8.72 1.71 5.81
C LEU A 59 -10.08 1.52 6.49
N VAL A 60 -10.25 0.39 7.17
CA VAL A 60 -11.53 0.00 7.78
C VAL A 60 -11.30 -0.34 9.25
N ALA A 61 -12.10 0.27 10.14
CA ALA A 61 -12.19 -0.17 11.52
C ALA A 61 -13.40 -1.08 11.71
N VAL A 62 -13.18 -2.20 12.41
CA VAL A 62 -14.19 -3.21 12.69
C VAL A 62 -14.24 -3.48 14.18
N GLU A 63 -15.43 -3.45 14.77
CA GLU A 63 -15.68 -3.93 16.12
C GLU A 63 -15.68 -5.46 16.12
N LEU A 64 -14.71 -6.07 16.80
CA LEU A 64 -14.51 -7.53 16.73
C LEU A 64 -15.60 -8.35 17.42
N SER A 65 -16.28 -7.79 18.42
CA SER A 65 -17.35 -8.48 19.15
C SER A 65 -18.65 -8.60 18.33
N THR A 66 -18.91 -7.64 17.45
CA THR A 66 -20.16 -7.55 16.68
C THR A 66 -19.96 -7.68 15.18
N ALA A 67 -18.70 -7.70 14.72
CA ALA A 67 -18.31 -7.62 13.32
C ALA A 67 -18.84 -6.37 12.58
N ARG A 68 -19.17 -5.30 13.31
CA ARG A 68 -19.67 -4.06 12.71
C ARG A 68 -18.51 -3.20 12.22
N ILE A 69 -18.68 -2.61 11.03
CA ILE A 69 -17.80 -1.55 10.55
C ILE A 69 -18.12 -0.28 11.34
N LEU A 70 -17.12 0.27 12.03
CA LEU A 70 -17.23 1.53 12.76
C LEU A 70 -17.07 2.71 11.82
N TRP A 71 -16.07 2.63 10.96
CA TRP A 71 -15.81 3.61 9.90
C TRP A 71 -14.98 2.97 8.77
N GLN A 72 -15.03 3.62 7.61
CA GLN A 72 -14.28 3.24 6.42
C GLN A 72 -13.82 4.52 5.70
N THR A 73 -12.51 4.62 5.47
CA THR A 73 -11.87 5.76 4.81
C THR A 73 -11.16 5.29 3.55
N PRO A 74 -11.48 5.81 2.35
CA PRO A 74 -10.69 5.54 1.15
C PRO A 74 -9.21 5.87 1.38
N LEU A 75 -8.32 4.97 0.97
CA LEU A 75 -6.90 5.07 1.28
C LEU A 75 -6.04 5.22 0.02
N GLY A 76 -5.39 6.37 -0.09
CA GLY A 76 -4.40 6.67 -1.12
C GLY A 76 -4.98 7.31 -2.38
N SER A 77 -4.11 7.55 -3.35
CA SER A 77 -4.45 8.09 -4.67
C SER A 77 -3.80 7.25 -5.76
N PHE A 78 -4.59 6.85 -6.75
CA PHE A 78 -4.10 6.05 -7.88
C PHE A 78 -3.85 6.91 -9.13
N THR A 79 -3.19 8.06 -8.96
CA THR A 79 -2.89 9.00 -10.05
C THR A 79 -1.50 8.78 -10.66
N ARG A 80 -0.52 8.38 -9.83
CA ARG A 80 0.90 8.27 -10.23
C ARG A 80 1.20 7.37 -11.41
N PRO A 81 0.51 6.23 -11.63
CA PRO A 81 0.80 5.37 -12.77
C PRO A 81 0.31 5.92 -14.12
N PHE A 82 -0.40 7.06 -14.12
CA PHE A 82 -1.10 7.57 -15.28
C PHE A 82 -0.52 8.89 -15.81
N ASP A 83 -0.80 9.18 -17.08
CA ASP A 83 -0.58 10.51 -17.65
C ASP A 83 -1.52 11.55 -17.02
N VAL A 84 -1.29 12.83 -17.34
CA VAL A 84 -2.07 13.96 -16.77
C VAL A 84 -3.55 13.85 -17.11
N GLU A 85 -3.90 13.38 -18.31
CA GLU A 85 -5.29 13.30 -18.74
C GLU A 85 -6.04 12.25 -17.92
N LEU A 86 -5.51 11.03 -17.81
CA LEU A 86 -6.15 9.96 -17.06
C LEU A 86 -6.08 10.22 -15.54
N ALA A 87 -4.98 10.78 -15.03
CA ALA A 87 -4.86 11.18 -13.64
C ALA A 87 -5.93 12.21 -13.23
N SER A 88 -6.29 13.15 -14.12
CA SER A 88 -7.35 14.14 -13.85
C SER A 88 -8.74 13.53 -13.65
N ARG A 89 -8.94 12.29 -14.10
CA ARG A 89 -10.21 11.54 -13.96
C ARG A 89 -10.26 10.73 -12.66
N VAL A 90 -9.14 10.56 -11.97
CA VAL A 90 -9.05 9.80 -10.71
C VAL A 90 -9.42 10.73 -9.55
N ARG A 91 -10.47 10.36 -8.82
CA ARG A 91 -10.96 11.13 -7.67
C ARG A 91 -10.32 10.64 -6.37
N GLU A 92 -10.08 11.53 -5.42
CA GLU A 92 -9.40 11.19 -4.15
C GLU A 92 -10.18 10.13 -3.35
N GLU A 93 -11.51 10.21 -3.36
CA GLU A 93 -12.39 9.22 -2.71
C GLU A 93 -12.33 7.81 -3.30
N TRP A 94 -11.66 7.63 -4.44
CA TRP A 94 -11.49 6.30 -5.04
C TRP A 94 -10.35 5.51 -4.41
N GLY A 95 -9.47 6.14 -3.64
CA GLY A 95 -8.35 5.45 -3.01
C GLY A 95 -7.28 4.99 -4.02
N SER A 96 -6.41 4.09 -3.58
CA SER A 96 -5.55 3.29 -4.45
C SER A 96 -5.66 1.81 -4.07
N PRO A 97 -5.34 0.87 -4.98
CA PRO A 97 -5.04 -0.50 -4.57
C PRO A 97 -4.05 -0.50 -3.39
N ASN A 98 -4.38 -1.19 -2.30
CA ASN A 98 -3.56 -1.18 -1.09
C ASN A 98 -2.75 -2.46 -0.90
N LEU A 99 -1.50 -2.29 -0.52
CA LEU A 99 -0.55 -3.36 -0.19
C LEU A 99 0.26 -2.92 1.02
N GLY A 100 0.21 -3.70 2.10
CA GLY A 100 0.82 -3.37 3.39
C GLY A 100 -0.21 -3.40 4.50
N GLY A 101 0.19 -3.00 5.71
CA GLY A 101 -0.69 -2.95 6.86
C GLY A 101 -0.49 -1.70 7.71
N PRO A 102 -1.48 -1.37 8.55
CA PRO A 102 -1.34 -0.32 9.54
C PRO A 102 -0.58 -0.81 10.78
N ILE A 103 -0.16 0.14 11.61
CA ILE A 103 0.03 -0.07 13.05
C ILE A 103 -0.86 0.90 13.82
N THR A 104 -1.20 0.55 15.05
CA THR A 104 -1.92 1.42 15.99
C THR A 104 -1.05 1.74 17.20
N THR A 105 -1.13 2.96 17.72
CA THR A 105 -0.45 3.35 18.96
C THR A 105 -1.45 3.60 20.08
N ALA A 106 -0.98 3.51 21.33
CA ALA A 106 -1.80 3.83 22.51
C ALA A 106 -2.25 5.31 22.57
N GLY A 107 -1.67 6.18 21.74
CA GLY A 107 -2.10 7.58 21.61
C GLY A 107 -3.33 7.77 20.72
N GLY A 108 -4.00 6.70 20.28
CA GLY A 108 -5.20 6.78 19.44
C GLY A 108 -4.91 7.04 17.96
N LEU A 109 -3.72 6.69 17.48
CA LEU A 109 -3.30 6.92 16.10
C LEU A 109 -3.11 5.62 15.33
N VAL A 110 -3.56 5.61 14.07
CA VAL A 110 -3.26 4.58 13.08
C VAL A 110 -2.24 5.12 12.08
N PHE A 111 -1.07 4.49 11.97
CA PHE A 111 -0.08 4.84 10.95
C PHE A 111 -0.13 3.82 9.80
N ILE A 112 -0.22 4.31 8.57
CA ILE A 112 -0.27 3.45 7.37
C ILE A 112 0.28 4.18 6.14
N GLY A 113 1.10 3.47 5.35
CA GLY A 113 1.47 3.89 4.01
C GLY A 113 0.53 3.25 2.99
N ALA A 114 0.74 1.96 2.76
CA ALA A 114 -0.04 0.97 2.01
C ALA A 114 -0.61 1.42 0.65
N SER A 115 -0.18 2.55 0.10
CA SER A 115 -0.74 3.19 -1.08
C SER A 115 0.38 3.63 -2.02
N ILE A 116 0.01 3.87 -3.28
CA ILE A 116 0.95 4.14 -4.37
C ILE A 116 1.44 5.60 -4.37
N ASP A 117 0.75 6.50 -3.65
CA ASP A 117 0.97 7.95 -3.72
C ASP A 117 2.10 8.49 -2.83
N ARG A 118 2.93 7.61 -2.26
CA ARG A 118 4.14 7.95 -1.50
C ARG A 118 3.89 8.82 -0.26
N TRP A 119 2.82 8.52 0.48
CA TRP A 119 2.61 9.11 1.79
C TRP A 119 2.64 8.05 2.89
N LEU A 120 3.23 8.40 4.04
CA LEU A 120 2.89 7.80 5.33
C LEU A 120 1.82 8.69 5.97
N ARG A 121 0.70 8.10 6.37
CA ARG A 121 -0.43 8.82 6.97
C ARG A 121 -0.62 8.44 8.43
N ALA A 122 -1.18 9.36 9.20
CA ALA A 122 -1.71 9.12 10.53
C ALA A 122 -3.21 9.43 10.55
N PHE A 123 -4.00 8.48 11.04
CA PHE A 123 -5.44 8.62 11.21
C PHE A 123 -5.81 8.56 12.68
N ASP A 124 -6.88 9.25 13.05
CA ASP A 124 -7.57 9.07 14.32
C ASP A 124 -8.23 7.68 14.35
N VAL A 125 -7.98 6.89 15.40
CA VAL A 125 -8.45 5.49 15.47
C VAL A 125 -9.97 5.38 15.63
N GLU A 126 -10.61 6.36 16.25
CA GLU A 126 -12.05 6.32 16.56
C GLU A 126 -12.90 6.81 15.37
N THR A 127 -12.37 7.76 14.60
CA THR A 127 -13.12 8.45 13.53
C THR A 127 -12.67 8.12 12.12
N GLY A 128 -11.47 7.56 11.94
CA GLY A 128 -10.89 7.32 10.62
C GLY A 128 -10.49 8.59 9.87
N ARG A 129 -10.44 9.75 10.55
CA ARG A 129 -10.03 11.04 9.97
C ARG A 129 -8.52 11.09 9.82
N GLU A 130 -8.03 11.45 8.62
CA GLU A 130 -6.60 11.75 8.42
C GLU A 130 -6.22 12.98 9.25
N LEU A 131 -5.25 12.84 10.14
CA LEU A 131 -4.75 13.93 10.99
C LEU A 131 -3.43 14.49 10.46
N TRP A 132 -2.66 13.67 9.75
CA TRP A 132 -1.33 14.04 9.26
C TRP A 132 -0.89 13.12 8.12
N ARG A 133 -0.03 13.64 7.24
CA ARG A 133 0.75 12.85 6.30
C ARG A 133 2.17 13.39 6.13
N GLY A 134 3.11 12.48 5.92
CA GLY A 134 4.52 12.75 5.65
C GLY A 134 4.93 12.17 4.31
N ALA A 135 5.66 12.96 3.51
CA ALA A 135 6.12 12.55 2.20
C ALA A 135 7.14 11.41 2.32
N LEU A 136 7.01 10.42 1.44
CA LEU A 136 7.98 9.36 1.25
C LEU A 136 8.66 9.52 -0.12
N PRO A 137 9.94 9.10 -0.25
CA PRO A 137 10.62 9.10 -1.53
C PRO A 137 9.99 8.12 -2.52
N GLU A 138 9.45 7.00 -2.02
CA GLU A 138 8.77 5.93 -2.77
C GLU A 138 7.52 5.42 -2.04
N SER A 139 6.76 4.49 -2.63
CA SER A 139 5.52 4.00 -2.02
C SER A 139 5.78 3.25 -0.71
N GLY A 140 4.96 3.51 0.31
CA GLY A 140 5.05 2.87 1.62
C GLY A 140 4.36 1.52 1.70
N LYS A 141 4.76 0.53 0.89
CA LYS A 141 4.15 -0.81 0.82
C LYS A 141 4.36 -1.65 2.10
N ALA A 142 5.34 -1.30 2.93
CA ALA A 142 5.60 -2.00 4.18
C ALA A 142 4.63 -1.57 5.30
N THR A 143 4.42 -2.46 6.27
CA THR A 143 3.80 -2.09 7.54
C THR A 143 4.79 -1.21 8.32
N PRO A 144 4.41 -0.01 8.79
CA PRO A 144 5.28 0.82 9.62
C PRO A 144 5.61 0.13 10.95
N MET A 145 6.58 0.67 11.69
CA MET A 145 6.83 0.32 13.08
C MET A 145 6.99 1.58 13.93
N SER A 146 6.76 1.46 15.24
CA SER A 146 7.06 2.52 16.20
C SER A 146 7.99 2.02 17.29
N TYR A 147 8.92 2.88 17.72
CA TYR A 147 9.88 2.59 18.78
C TYR A 147 10.26 3.88 19.51
N GLN A 148 10.92 3.73 20.67
CA GLN A 148 11.42 4.84 21.47
C GLN A 148 12.94 4.72 21.63
N LEU A 149 13.65 5.83 21.55
CA LEU A 149 15.07 5.92 21.91
C LEU A 149 15.23 6.28 23.39
N GLU A 150 16.43 6.06 23.96
CA GLU A 150 16.73 6.27 25.39
C GLU A 150 16.31 7.65 25.94
N ARG A 151 16.32 8.69 25.09
CA ARG A 151 15.93 10.07 25.44
C ARG A 151 14.42 10.32 25.45
N GLY A 152 13.61 9.25 25.43
CA GLY A 152 12.14 9.29 25.47
C GLY A 152 11.47 9.68 24.15
N GLU A 153 12.23 9.90 23.08
CA GLU A 153 11.70 10.30 21.77
C GLU A 153 11.11 9.09 21.04
N GLN A 154 9.81 9.17 20.72
CA GLN A 154 9.13 8.17 19.92
C GLN A 154 9.32 8.46 18.42
N TYR A 155 9.59 7.39 17.67
CA TYR A 155 9.74 7.40 16.23
C TYR A 155 8.70 6.49 15.59
N VAL A 156 8.34 6.82 14.36
CA VAL A 156 7.62 5.94 13.43
C VAL A 156 8.49 5.75 12.20
N ALA A 157 8.83 4.51 11.87
CA ALA A 157 9.67 4.17 10.73
C ALA A 157 8.94 3.27 9.73
N ILE A 158 9.27 3.45 8.45
CA ILE A 158 8.71 2.64 7.36
C ILE A 158 9.77 2.43 6.28
N ALA A 159 9.79 1.22 5.71
CA ALA A 159 10.50 0.97 4.45
C ALA A 159 9.64 1.46 3.28
N ALA A 160 10.18 2.40 2.49
CA ALA A 160 9.55 2.97 1.31
C ALA A 160 10.33 2.53 0.08
N GLY A 161 9.65 1.89 -0.87
CA GLY A 161 10.31 1.32 -2.03
C GLY A 161 9.51 0.22 -2.70
N GLY A 162 10.17 -0.47 -3.62
CA GLY A 162 9.56 -1.55 -4.41
C GLY A 162 10.02 -1.54 -5.86
N GLY A 163 9.24 -2.21 -6.71
CA GLY A 163 9.39 -2.22 -8.16
C GLY A 163 8.09 -1.80 -8.85
N ASP A 164 8.19 -1.49 -10.14
CA ASP A 164 7.07 -1.13 -11.02
C ASP A 164 6.29 0.11 -10.51
N VAL A 165 4.98 0.00 -10.39
CA VAL A 165 4.08 1.07 -9.92
C VAL A 165 4.35 1.51 -8.47
N TRP A 166 5.12 0.74 -7.70
CA TRP A 166 5.42 1.03 -6.29
C TRP A 166 6.67 1.90 -6.09
N GLY A 167 7.56 1.97 -7.09
CA GLY A 167 8.79 2.75 -7.00
C GLY A 167 9.99 2.05 -7.61
N ALA A 168 11.12 2.74 -7.65
CA ALA A 168 12.38 2.23 -8.21
C ALA A 168 13.58 2.33 -7.24
N GLY A 169 13.36 2.76 -5.99
CA GLY A 169 14.39 2.91 -4.97
C GLY A 169 13.99 2.28 -3.65
N ASP A 170 14.98 2.08 -2.77
CA ASP A 170 14.80 1.45 -1.47
C ASP A 170 15.27 2.40 -0.36
N TYR A 171 14.34 2.77 0.53
CA TYR A 171 14.59 3.73 1.59
C TYR A 171 14.02 3.24 2.93
N VAL A 172 14.68 3.61 4.02
CA VAL A 172 14.10 3.57 5.37
C VAL A 172 13.91 5.01 5.83
N VAL A 173 12.67 5.38 6.11
CA VAL A 173 12.30 6.75 6.53
C VAL A 173 11.77 6.69 7.96
N ALA A 174 12.25 7.59 8.83
CA ALA A 174 11.78 7.72 10.20
C ALA A 174 11.27 9.14 10.47
N PHE A 175 10.11 9.22 11.13
CA PHE A 175 9.46 10.45 11.55
C PHE A 175 9.45 10.53 13.08
N ARG A 176 9.56 11.75 13.59
CA ARG A 176 9.34 12.08 15.01
C ARG A 176 8.68 13.44 15.10
N LEU A 177 8.01 13.71 16.22
CA LEU A 177 7.60 15.08 16.54
C LEU A 177 8.83 15.97 16.73
N ARG A 178 8.72 17.22 16.27
CA ARG A 178 9.67 18.26 16.68
C ARG A 178 9.49 18.47 18.18
N ARG A 179 10.60 18.67 18.89
CA ARG A 179 10.54 19.25 20.22
C ARG A 179 10.32 20.74 20.02
N ASP A 180 9.21 21.25 20.55
CA ASP A 180 9.06 22.69 20.72
C ASP A 180 10.18 23.13 21.68
N ARG A 181 10.92 24.16 21.28
CA ARG A 181 11.97 24.77 22.10
C ARG A 181 11.36 25.83 22.98
#